data_AF-A0A5B1BHU9-F1
#
_entry.id   AF-A0A5B1BHU9-F1
#
_cell.length_a   1.000
_cell.length_b   1.000
_cell.length_c   1.000
_cell.angle_alpha   90.00
_cell.angle_beta   90.00
_cell.angle_gamma   90.00
#
_symmetry.space_group_name_H-M   'P 1'
#
loop_
_entity.id
_entity.type
_entity.pdbx_description
1 polymer ?
#
loop_
_entity_poly.entity_id
_entity_poly.type
_entity_poly.pdbx_seq_one_letter_code
_entity_poly.pdbx_strand_id
1 'polypeptide(L)'
;MKNQILLFICIAIISCKEGKKPTYENIEIEQIGPDPVVHESLTEEQLEKIKEIYNAFKEVYPISLQETIKNFKRDHHPDKEIELWSAMVTSYKKASSKNKGEDLLEKRKEIFRLILMRSVTSEEDVLKNLDLQTITKTEAKEILDSYQIDKKPIKIETH
;
A
#
# COMPACT_ATOMS: atom_id res chain seq x y z
N MET A 1 -46.61 44.87 42.60
CA MET A 1 -46.03 45.15 43.94
C MET A 1 -45.48 43.86 44.53
N LYS A 2 -44.27 43.96 45.14
CA LYS A 2 -43.44 42.95 45.83
C LYS A 2 -42.61 42.04 44.89
N ASN A 3 -41.32 42.34 44.66
CA ASN A 3 -40.11 42.05 45.48
C ASN A 3 -39.96 40.57 45.83
N GLN A 4 -38.80 39.90 45.84
CA GLN A 4 -37.39 40.06 45.40
C GLN A 4 -36.66 38.88 46.11
N ILE A 5 -35.52 38.40 45.59
CA ILE A 5 -34.41 37.71 46.31
C ILE A 5 -34.57 36.19 46.60
N LEU A 6 -33.77 35.31 45.97
CA LEU A 6 -32.44 34.83 46.43
C LEU A 6 -31.96 33.57 45.68
N LEU A 7 -30.82 33.73 44.99
CA LEU A 7 -29.71 32.80 44.76
C LEU A 7 -29.75 31.38 45.41
N PHE A 8 -29.70 30.31 44.59
CA PHE A 8 -29.05 29.01 44.88
C PHE A 8 -28.54 28.46 43.52
N ILE A 9 -27.25 28.57 43.24
CA ILE A 9 -26.20 27.56 43.53
C ILE A 9 -26.05 26.55 42.39
N CYS A 10 -24.95 26.77 41.67
CA CYS A 10 -23.96 25.77 41.27
C CYS A 10 -24.30 24.73 40.17
N ILE A 11 -23.50 24.84 39.10
CA ILE A 11 -22.66 23.73 38.62
C ILE A 11 -23.45 22.59 37.96
N ALA A 12 -23.65 22.71 36.65
CA ALA A 12 -23.55 21.56 35.76
C ALA A 12 -22.41 21.84 34.77
N ILE A 13 -21.20 21.64 35.29
CA ILE A 13 -19.96 21.52 34.54
C ILE A 13 -20.21 20.50 33.42
N ILE A 14 -20.04 20.96 32.18
CA ILE A 14 -19.24 20.29 31.16
C ILE A 14 -19.12 18.78 31.42
N SER A 15 -20.15 18.02 31.05
CA SER A 15 -19.97 16.59 30.81
C SER A 15 -19.26 16.44 29.46
N CYS A 16 -18.00 16.88 29.40
CA CYS A 16 -17.05 16.27 28.50
C CYS A 16 -16.99 14.81 28.93
N LYS A 17 -17.68 13.93 28.20
CA LYS A 17 -17.33 12.51 28.20
C LYS A 17 -15.85 12.48 27.84
N GLU A 18 -14.98 12.29 28.82
CA GLU A 18 -13.62 11.86 28.56
C GLU A 18 -13.76 10.57 27.76
N GLY A 19 -13.53 10.67 26.44
CA GLY A 19 -13.44 9.50 25.59
C GLY A 19 -12.37 8.61 26.21
N LYS A 20 -12.74 7.35 26.51
CA LYS A 20 -11.81 6.38 27.06
C LYS A 20 -10.52 6.45 26.23
N LYS A 21 -9.40 6.76 26.87
CA LYS A 21 -8.10 6.78 26.19
C LYS A 21 -7.89 5.39 25.58
N PRO A 22 -7.48 5.29 24.31
CA PRO A 22 -7.22 3.99 23.69
C PRO A 22 -6.16 3.28 24.52
N THR A 23 -6.50 2.07 24.98
CA THR A 23 -5.55 1.15 25.61
C THR A 23 -4.75 0.47 24.51
N TYR A 24 -3.43 0.52 24.59
CA TYR A 24 -2.52 -0.17 23.68
C TYR A 24 -1.79 -1.28 24.44
N GLU A 25 -1.57 -2.39 23.75
CA GLU A 25 -0.75 -3.49 24.22
C GLU A 25 0.62 -3.40 23.53
N ASN A 26 1.71 -3.53 24.29
CA ASN A 26 3.05 -3.60 23.72
C ASN A 26 3.30 -5.06 23.31
N ILE A 27 3.43 -5.28 22.01
CA ILE A 27 3.84 -6.56 21.42
C ILE A 27 5.27 -6.45 20.92
N GLU A 28 6.06 -7.49 21.15
CA GLU A 28 7.40 -7.63 20.57
C GLU A 28 7.28 -7.77 19.04
N ILE A 29 8.19 -7.15 18.29
CA ILE A 29 8.13 -7.13 16.81
C ILE A 29 8.19 -8.56 16.25
N GLU A 30 8.95 -9.43 16.92
CA GLU A 30 9.11 -10.85 16.58
C GLU A 30 7.81 -11.64 16.69
N GLN A 31 6.83 -11.14 17.43
CA GLN A 31 5.51 -11.75 17.59
C GLN A 31 4.52 -11.30 16.50
N ILE A 32 4.90 -10.32 15.67
CA ILE A 32 4.09 -9.85 14.53
C ILE A 32 4.29 -10.82 13.36
N GLY A 33 3.32 -11.72 13.19
CA GLY A 33 3.23 -12.59 12.03
C GLY A 33 2.51 -11.93 10.85
N PRO A 34 2.62 -12.51 9.64
CA PRO A 34 1.78 -12.11 8.52
C PRO A 34 0.30 -12.41 8.84
N ASP A 35 -0.59 -11.61 8.26
CA ASP A 35 -2.02 -11.83 8.37
C ASP A 35 -2.42 -13.25 7.95
N PRO A 36 -3.48 -13.80 8.58
CA PRO A 36 -4.00 -15.09 8.19
C PRO A 36 -4.50 -15.07 6.74
N VAL A 37 -4.49 -16.23 6.11
CA VAL A 37 -5.16 -16.40 4.81
C VAL A 37 -6.66 -16.21 5.01
N VAL A 38 -7.26 -15.28 4.27
CA VAL A 38 -8.70 -14.98 4.35
C VAL A 38 -9.50 -15.57 3.18
N HIS A 39 -8.82 -15.97 2.09
CA HIS A 39 -9.43 -16.65 0.94
C HIS A 39 -8.94 -18.09 0.81
N GLU A 40 -9.84 -19.07 0.91
CA GLU A 40 -9.51 -20.50 0.74
C GLU A 40 -9.08 -20.84 -0.69
N SER A 41 -9.60 -20.13 -1.69
CA SER A 41 -9.29 -20.31 -3.11
C SER A 41 -9.34 -18.98 -3.86
N LEU A 42 -8.63 -18.91 -4.98
CA LEU A 42 -8.73 -17.84 -5.98
C LEU A 42 -9.32 -18.42 -7.26
N THR A 43 -9.99 -17.61 -8.07
CA THR A 43 -10.50 -18.05 -9.37
C THR A 43 -9.36 -18.36 -10.34
N GLU A 44 -9.62 -19.16 -11.37
CA GLU A 44 -8.60 -19.44 -12.41
C GLU A 44 -8.12 -18.17 -13.10
N GLU A 45 -9.01 -17.20 -13.35
CA GLU A 45 -8.66 -15.90 -13.92
C GLU A 45 -7.70 -15.11 -13.00
N GLN A 46 -7.96 -15.11 -11.70
CA GLN A 46 -7.06 -14.49 -10.72
C GLN A 46 -5.70 -15.18 -10.71
N LEU A 47 -5.68 -16.52 -10.71
CA LEU A 47 -4.44 -17.30 -10.73
C LEU A 47 -3.62 -17.06 -12.00
N GLU A 48 -4.26 -16.89 -13.16
CA GLU A 48 -3.58 -16.52 -14.40
C GLU A 48 -2.88 -15.16 -14.28
N LYS A 49 -3.61 -14.12 -13.86
CA LYS A 49 -3.05 -12.78 -13.64
C LYS A 49 -1.91 -12.79 -12.61
N ILE A 50 -2.05 -13.54 -11.52
CA ILE A 50 -0.99 -13.68 -10.50
C ILE A 50 0.26 -14.34 -11.07
N LYS A 51 0.12 -15.34 -11.95
CA LYS A 51 1.27 -15.96 -12.65
C LYS A 51 1.98 -14.95 -13.55
N GLU A 52 1.25 -14.05 -14.21
CA GLU A 52 1.84 -12.98 -15.02
C GLU A 52 2.64 -11.99 -14.15
N ILE A 53 2.06 -11.57 -13.03
CA ILE A 53 2.71 -10.70 -12.03
C ILE A 53 3.99 -11.36 -11.52
N TYR A 54 3.91 -12.61 -11.06
CA TYR A 54 5.06 -13.39 -10.61
C TYR A 54 6.16 -13.44 -11.68
N ASN A 55 5.80 -13.78 -12.93
CA ASN A 55 6.79 -13.90 -13.99
C ASN A 55 7.47 -12.58 -14.34
N ALA A 56 6.77 -11.45 -14.20
CA ALA A 56 7.34 -10.13 -14.43
C ALA A 56 8.34 -9.72 -13.34
N PHE A 57 8.11 -10.13 -12.08
CA PHE A 57 8.90 -9.67 -10.94
C PHE A 57 9.86 -10.69 -10.34
N LYS A 58 9.78 -11.98 -10.67
CA LYS A 58 10.57 -13.05 -10.02
C LYS A 58 12.09 -12.83 -9.99
N GLU A 59 12.64 -12.06 -10.94
CA GLU A 59 14.07 -11.70 -10.94
C GLU A 59 14.45 -10.63 -9.92
N VAL A 60 13.54 -9.68 -9.64
CA VAL A 60 13.77 -8.53 -8.74
C VAL A 60 13.10 -8.70 -7.38
N TYR A 61 12.13 -9.60 -7.29
CA TYR A 61 11.39 -9.96 -6.09
C TYR A 61 11.27 -11.51 -6.01
N PRO A 62 12.33 -12.19 -5.57
CA PRO A 62 12.50 -13.64 -5.73
C PRO A 62 11.78 -14.45 -4.64
N ILE A 63 10.46 -14.28 -4.54
CA ILE A 63 9.60 -15.19 -3.76
C ILE A 63 9.06 -16.29 -4.69
N SER A 64 8.66 -17.44 -4.13
CA SER A 64 8.07 -18.51 -4.96
C SER A 64 6.67 -18.14 -5.46
N LEU A 65 6.24 -18.69 -6.60
CA LEU A 65 4.86 -18.54 -7.07
C LEU A 65 3.83 -18.97 -6.03
N GLN A 66 4.12 -20.03 -5.26
CA GLN A 66 3.24 -20.48 -4.17
C GLN A 66 3.10 -19.43 -3.07
N GLU A 67 4.19 -18.77 -2.68
CA GLU A 67 4.13 -17.68 -1.70
C GLU A 67 3.45 -16.43 -2.29
N THR A 68 3.65 -16.13 -3.58
CA THR A 68 2.91 -15.05 -4.26
C THR A 68 1.40 -15.31 -4.20
N ILE A 69 0.95 -16.51 -4.58
CA ILE A 69 -0.47 -16.90 -4.49
C ILE A 69 -0.97 -16.80 -3.04
N LYS A 70 -0.17 -17.27 -2.08
CA LYS A 70 -0.52 -17.20 -0.65
C LYS A 70 -0.68 -15.75 -0.17
N ASN A 71 0.15 -14.82 -0.63
CA ASN A 71 0.01 -13.39 -0.32
C ASN A 71 -1.30 -12.82 -0.87
N PHE A 72 -1.64 -13.09 -2.12
CA PHE A 72 -2.94 -12.66 -2.68
C PHE A 72 -4.15 -13.28 -1.95
N LYS A 73 -4.00 -14.46 -1.36
CA LYS A 73 -5.05 -15.07 -0.52
C LYS A 73 -5.19 -14.41 0.86
N ARG A 74 -4.21 -13.63 1.32
CA ARG A 74 -4.29 -12.83 2.55
C ARG A 74 -4.96 -11.48 2.31
N ASP A 75 -4.90 -10.97 1.09
CA ASP A 75 -5.48 -9.68 0.74
C ASP A 75 -7.01 -9.68 0.87
N HIS A 76 -7.58 -8.68 1.54
CA HIS A 76 -9.03 -8.56 1.69
C HIS A 76 -9.77 -8.41 0.36
N HIS A 77 -9.12 -7.82 -0.65
CA HIS A 77 -9.69 -7.60 -1.98
C HIS A 77 -8.72 -8.03 -3.09
N PRO A 78 -8.60 -9.34 -3.37
CA PRO A 78 -7.61 -9.85 -4.32
C PRO A 78 -7.71 -9.23 -5.72
N ASP A 79 -8.92 -8.91 -6.21
CA ASP A 79 -9.09 -8.26 -7.52
C ASP A 79 -8.49 -6.85 -7.57
N LYS A 80 -8.63 -6.08 -6.47
CA LYS A 80 -8.06 -4.73 -6.38
C LYS A 80 -6.53 -4.80 -6.32
N GLU A 81 -6.00 -5.76 -5.58
CA GLU A 81 -4.55 -5.98 -5.51
C GLU A 81 -4.02 -6.45 -6.86
N ILE A 82 -4.70 -7.38 -7.54
CA ILE A 82 -4.30 -7.82 -8.89
C ILE A 82 -4.29 -6.64 -9.86
N GLU A 83 -5.26 -5.73 -9.81
CA GLU A 83 -5.27 -4.50 -10.61
C GLU A 83 -4.05 -3.61 -10.31
N LEU A 84 -3.77 -3.38 -9.01
CA LEU A 84 -2.62 -2.60 -8.52
C LEU A 84 -1.29 -3.17 -9.04
N TRP A 85 -1.06 -4.46 -8.81
CA TRP A 85 0.15 -5.15 -9.21
C TRP A 85 0.27 -5.24 -10.74
N SER A 86 -0.83 -5.39 -11.48
CA SER A 86 -0.82 -5.40 -12.95
C SER A 86 -0.45 -4.04 -13.54
N ALA A 87 -0.89 -2.94 -12.92
CA ALA A 87 -0.43 -1.60 -13.29
C ALA A 87 1.08 -1.44 -13.06
N MET A 88 1.60 -1.95 -11.94
CA MET A 88 3.05 -1.97 -11.67
C MET A 88 3.80 -2.78 -12.72
N VAL A 89 3.28 -3.95 -13.14
CA VAL A 89 3.88 -4.78 -14.20
C VAL A 89 4.01 -4.00 -15.50
N THR A 90 2.99 -3.25 -15.86
CA THR A 90 2.96 -2.44 -17.09
C THR A 90 4.07 -1.38 -17.07
N SER A 91 4.17 -0.60 -16.00
CA SER A 91 5.21 0.43 -15.84
C SER A 91 6.61 -0.20 -15.76
N TYR A 92 6.75 -1.29 -15.03
CA TYR A 92 8.02 -2.01 -14.89
C TYR A 92 8.52 -2.52 -16.23
N LYS A 93 7.68 -3.24 -16.99
CA LYS A 93 8.06 -3.78 -18.31
C LYS A 93 8.48 -2.65 -19.27
N LYS A 94 7.78 -1.52 -19.25
CA LYS A 94 8.13 -0.35 -20.07
C LYS A 94 9.53 0.18 -19.68
N ALA A 95 9.75 0.41 -18.39
CA ALA A 95 10.99 0.96 -17.85
C ALA A 95 12.21 0.00 -17.94
N SER A 96 11.99 -1.31 -17.81
CA SER A 96 13.05 -2.31 -17.77
C SER A 96 13.37 -2.95 -19.12
N SER A 97 12.56 -2.71 -20.16
CA SER A 97 12.68 -3.33 -21.49
C SER A 97 14.07 -3.25 -22.13
N LYS A 98 14.81 -2.16 -21.86
CA LYS A 98 16.18 -1.92 -22.37
C LYS A 98 17.28 -2.39 -21.41
N ASN A 99 16.93 -2.73 -20.17
CA ASN A 99 17.88 -3.04 -19.11
C ASN A 99 18.10 -4.56 -18.97
N LYS A 100 18.55 -5.22 -20.04
CA LYS A 100 18.72 -6.68 -20.09
C LYS A 100 20.08 -7.14 -19.57
N GLY A 101 20.17 -8.39 -19.13
CA GLY A 101 21.41 -9.02 -18.67
C GLY A 101 21.66 -8.83 -17.17
N GLU A 102 22.65 -9.56 -16.65
CA GLU A 102 22.96 -9.59 -15.22
C GLU A 102 23.53 -8.25 -14.73
N ASP A 103 24.35 -7.59 -15.55
CA ASP A 103 24.99 -6.31 -15.21
C ASP A 103 23.99 -5.16 -14.94
N LEU A 104 22.74 -5.31 -15.39
CA LEU A 104 21.67 -4.33 -15.21
C LEU A 104 20.61 -4.79 -14.21
N LEU A 105 20.83 -5.90 -13.50
CA LEU A 105 19.88 -6.42 -12.50
C LEU A 105 19.62 -5.41 -11.38
N GLU A 106 20.66 -4.75 -10.85
CA GLU A 106 20.49 -3.74 -9.80
C GLU A 106 19.65 -2.55 -10.28
N LYS A 107 19.82 -2.15 -11.55
CA LYS A 107 18.95 -1.14 -12.17
C LYS A 107 17.51 -1.58 -12.27
N ARG A 108 17.26 -2.84 -12.63
CA ARG A 108 15.90 -3.40 -12.62
C ARG A 108 15.30 -3.47 -11.21
N LYS A 109 16.08 -3.87 -10.19
CA LYS A 109 15.64 -3.87 -8.79
C LYS A 109 15.28 -2.47 -8.31
N GLU A 110 16.07 -1.46 -8.67
CA GLU A 110 15.80 -0.07 -8.33
C GLU A 110 14.52 0.46 -9.00
N ILE A 111 14.33 0.16 -10.29
CA ILE A 111 13.08 0.47 -11.01
C ILE A 111 11.87 -0.17 -10.30
N PHE A 112 11.97 -1.44 -9.90
CA PHE A 112 10.91 -2.12 -9.17
C PHE A 112 10.61 -1.42 -7.84
N ARG A 113 11.63 -1.10 -7.03
CA ARG A 113 11.47 -0.39 -5.75
C ARG A 113 10.79 0.97 -5.94
N LEU A 114 11.22 1.73 -6.95
CA LEU A 114 10.63 3.04 -7.27
C LEU A 114 9.13 2.94 -7.54
N ILE A 115 8.72 1.98 -8.39
CA ILE A 115 7.32 1.74 -8.73
C ILE A 115 6.53 1.26 -7.51
N LEU A 116 7.10 0.34 -6.72
CA LEU A 116 6.48 -0.14 -5.48
C LEU A 116 6.25 1.02 -4.50
N MET A 117 7.24 1.88 -4.27
CA MET A 117 7.08 3.06 -3.41
C MET A 117 5.96 3.98 -3.92
N ARG A 118 5.88 4.20 -5.24
CA ARG A 118 4.83 5.01 -5.86
C ARG A 118 3.43 4.42 -5.73
N SER A 119 3.29 3.11 -5.58
CA SER A 119 1.98 2.47 -5.39
C SER A 119 1.32 2.85 -4.06
N VAL A 120 2.12 3.18 -3.05
CA VAL A 120 1.66 3.51 -1.69
C VAL A 120 1.91 4.97 -1.28
N THR A 121 2.71 5.71 -2.06
CA THR A 121 3.14 7.09 -1.76
C THR A 121 2.88 8.03 -2.93
N SER A 122 2.68 9.32 -2.64
CA SER A 122 2.57 10.37 -3.67
C SER A 122 3.85 10.46 -4.52
N GLU A 123 3.75 10.94 -5.75
CA GLU A 123 4.93 11.12 -6.60
C GLU A 123 5.91 12.11 -5.99
N GLU A 124 5.38 13.22 -5.46
CA GLU A 124 6.18 14.28 -4.85
C GLU A 124 6.99 13.77 -3.66
N ASP A 125 6.39 12.91 -2.82
CA ASP A 125 7.07 12.39 -1.64
C ASP A 125 8.00 11.22 -1.98
N VAL A 126 7.70 10.45 -3.03
CA VAL A 126 8.67 9.50 -3.59
C VAL A 126 9.92 10.28 -4.03
N LEU A 127 9.79 11.27 -4.91
CA LEU A 127 10.92 12.03 -5.46
C LEU A 127 11.79 12.75 -4.42
N LYS A 128 11.22 13.14 -3.27
CA LYS A 128 11.96 13.75 -2.16
C LYS A 128 12.82 12.76 -1.38
N ASN A 129 12.38 11.51 -1.27
CA ASN A 129 12.97 10.48 -0.40
C ASN A 129 13.77 9.42 -1.16
N LEU A 130 13.93 9.57 -2.47
CA LEU A 130 14.69 8.62 -3.28
C LEU A 130 16.19 8.79 -3.08
N ASP A 131 16.82 7.73 -2.59
CA ASP A 131 18.25 7.51 -2.72
C ASP A 131 18.52 6.69 -3.99
N LEU A 132 18.82 7.38 -5.09
CA LEU A 132 19.01 6.77 -6.41
C LEU A 132 20.48 6.40 -6.63
N GLN A 133 20.72 5.14 -6.97
CA GLN A 133 22.05 4.56 -7.16
C GLN A 133 22.38 4.29 -8.64
N THR A 134 21.41 3.81 -9.44
CA THR A 134 21.64 3.35 -10.82
C THR A 134 20.72 4.00 -11.87
N ILE A 135 19.64 4.65 -11.43
CA ILE A 135 18.76 5.46 -12.28
C ILE A 135 18.95 6.95 -11.98
N THR A 136 18.85 7.79 -13.01
CA THR A 136 18.87 9.25 -12.87
C THR A 136 17.53 9.77 -12.38
N LYS A 137 17.50 11.00 -11.84
CA LYS A 137 16.24 11.67 -11.46
C LYS A 137 15.28 11.84 -12.64
N THR A 138 15.82 12.09 -13.84
CA THR A 138 15.02 12.20 -15.07
C THR A 138 14.37 10.87 -15.42
N GLU A 139 15.14 9.77 -15.41
CA GLU A 139 14.59 8.42 -15.62
C GLU A 139 13.55 8.08 -14.55
N ALA A 140 13.81 8.40 -13.28
CA ALA A 140 12.86 8.18 -12.20
C ALA A 140 11.53 8.88 -12.48
N LYS A 141 11.55 10.15 -12.89
CA LYS A 141 10.33 10.88 -13.25
C LYS A 141 9.58 10.21 -14.42
N GLU A 142 10.28 9.85 -15.49
CA GLU A 142 9.68 9.16 -16.65
C GLU A 142 9.04 7.82 -16.26
N ILE A 143 9.65 7.10 -15.32
CA ILE A 143 9.11 5.84 -14.78
C ILE A 143 7.83 6.12 -13.99
N LEU A 144 7.82 7.11 -13.11
CA LEU A 144 6.67 7.48 -12.29
C LEU A 144 5.50 7.96 -13.14
N ASP A 145 5.75 8.77 -14.17
CA ASP A 145 4.74 9.23 -15.14
C ASP A 145 4.08 8.06 -15.89
N SER A 146 4.78 6.93 -16.03
CA SER A 146 4.25 5.74 -16.68
C SER A 146 3.35 4.88 -15.80
N TYR A 147 3.30 5.16 -14.49
CA TYR A 147 2.47 4.46 -13.53
C TYR A 147 1.14 5.18 -13.35
N GLN A 148 0.11 4.64 -13.99
CA GLN A 148 -1.24 5.19 -13.99
C GLN A 148 -2.19 4.18 -13.35
N ILE A 149 -2.74 4.54 -12.19
CA ILE A 149 -3.91 3.90 -11.60
C ILE A 149 -5.00 4.95 -11.52
N ASP A 150 -6.17 4.61 -12.04
CA ASP A 150 -7.36 5.39 -11.84
C ASP A 150 -7.60 5.52 -10.33
N LYS A 151 -7.33 6.69 -9.76
CA LYS A 151 -7.63 7.01 -8.36
C LYS A 151 -9.15 7.07 -8.20
N LYS A 152 -9.82 5.93 -8.12
CA LYS A 152 -11.23 5.87 -7.72
C LYS A 152 -11.28 6.14 -6.21
N PRO A 153 -12.01 7.17 -5.75
CA PRO A 153 -12.14 7.45 -4.33
C PRO A 153 -12.69 6.23 -3.59
N ILE A 154 -12.13 5.93 -2.41
CA ILE A 154 -12.72 4.93 -1.51
C ILE A 154 -14.06 5.49 -1.04
N LYS A 155 -15.17 4.84 -1.45
CA LYS A 155 -16.48 5.15 -0.90
C LYS A 155 -16.57 4.55 0.50
N ILE A 156 -16.73 5.40 1.50
CA ILE A 156 -16.97 4.97 2.87
C ILE A 156 -18.46 4.65 2.99
N GLU A 157 -18.83 3.38 3.11
CA GLU A 157 -20.20 3.00 3.45
C GLU A 157 -20.41 3.24 4.94
N THR A 158 -21.21 4.25 5.28
CA THR A 158 -21.70 4.45 6.66
C THR A 158 -22.90 3.54 6.87
N HIS A 159 -22.74 2.48 7.66
CA HIS A 159 -23.83 1.64 8.19
C HIS A 159 -24.43 2.25 9.46
#